data_AF-A0A7S0D527-F1
#
_entry.id   AF-A0A7S0D527-F1
#
_cell.length_a   1.000
_cell.length_b   1.000
_cell.length_c   1.000
_cell.angle_alpha   90.00
_cell.angle_beta   90.00
_cell.angle_gamma   90.00
#
_symmetry.space_group_name_H-M   'P 1'
#
loop_
_entity.id
_entity.type
_entity.pdbx_description
1 polymer ?
#
loop_
_entity_poly.entity_id
_entity_poly.type
_entity_poly.pdbx_seq_one_letter_code
_entity_poly.pdbx_strand_id
1 'polypeptide(L)'
;ATLARWSSEHRNLTSRNRLRRSTEEMTSPSQSFEGLRVRDKTGKDTTSVTVVVSRKGVKLSGSRGTLGNFPFQSITSWSHAADDALSLVVTVNDARREVILAGPPPVVAAVLRAVDSTVNDILQDM
;
A
#
# COMPACT_ATOMS: atom_id res chain seq x y z
N ALA A 1 -64.04 -25.21 -6.03
CA ALA A 1 -63.68 -24.20 -7.04
C ALA A 1 -63.15 -22.96 -6.32
N THR A 2 -62.14 -22.34 -6.93
CA THR A 2 -61.75 -20.92 -6.81
C THR A 2 -60.72 -20.52 -5.75
N LEU A 3 -59.64 -19.96 -6.29
CA LEU A 3 -58.43 -19.39 -5.70
C LEU A 3 -58.65 -18.01 -5.06
N ALA A 4 -57.63 -17.65 -4.26
CA ALA A 4 -57.09 -16.32 -4.00
C ALA A 4 -57.87 -15.37 -3.08
N ARG A 5 -57.23 -15.00 -1.95
CA ARG A 5 -57.23 -13.61 -1.50
C ARG A 5 -55.98 -13.30 -0.67
N TRP A 6 -55.50 -12.10 -0.91
CA TRP A 6 -54.24 -11.48 -0.53
C TRP A 6 -54.41 -10.60 0.72
N SER A 7 -53.29 -10.05 1.21
CA SER A 7 -53.12 -8.99 2.23
C SER A 7 -53.32 -9.34 3.71
N SER A 8 -52.65 -8.72 4.68
CA SER A 8 -51.43 -7.90 4.83
C SER A 8 -51.65 -7.25 6.19
N GLU A 9 -50.87 -7.52 7.22
CA GLU A 9 -50.81 -6.60 8.37
C GLU A 9 -49.38 -6.44 8.92
N HIS A 10 -49.07 -5.17 9.07
CA HIS A 10 -47.80 -4.55 9.39
C HIS A 10 -47.41 -4.74 10.86
N ARG A 11 -46.11 -4.79 11.14
CA ARG A 11 -45.54 -4.08 12.29
C ARG A 11 -44.17 -3.51 11.94
N ASN A 12 -44.23 -2.22 11.60
CA ASN A 12 -43.14 -1.27 11.53
C ASN A 12 -42.78 -0.85 12.96
N LEU A 13 -41.52 -1.00 13.39
CA LEU A 13 -40.91 -0.07 14.34
C LEU A 13 -39.40 0.06 14.07
N THR A 14 -39.11 1.28 13.67
CA THR A 14 -37.87 1.90 13.21
C THR A 14 -36.79 1.99 14.29
N SER A 15 -35.56 2.22 13.82
CA SER A 15 -34.53 3.06 14.46
C SER A 15 -33.68 2.44 15.56
N ARG A 16 -32.59 1.77 15.16
CA ARG A 16 -31.25 2.10 15.69
C ARG A 16 -30.21 2.11 14.59
N ASN A 17 -30.35 3.16 13.78
CA ASN A 17 -29.28 4.07 13.42
C ASN A 17 -27.90 3.74 14.04
N ARG A 18 -27.18 2.81 13.43
CA ARG A 18 -25.72 2.85 13.39
C ARG A 18 -25.33 2.65 11.94
N LEU A 19 -25.63 3.70 11.17
CA LEU A 19 -24.74 4.15 10.11
C LEU A 19 -23.32 4.13 10.69
N ARG A 20 -22.67 2.96 10.63
CA ARG A 20 -21.27 2.91 10.28
C ARG A 20 -21.25 3.50 8.89
N ARG A 21 -21.19 4.82 8.87
CA ARG A 21 -20.60 5.64 7.84
C ARG A 21 -19.23 5.00 7.66
N SER A 22 -19.19 3.94 6.84
CA SER A 22 -18.01 3.64 6.06
C SER A 22 -17.81 4.94 5.33
N THR A 23 -16.96 5.78 5.91
CA THR A 23 -16.22 6.72 5.11
C THR A 23 -15.46 5.79 4.17
N GLU A 24 -16.10 5.46 3.04
CA GLU A 24 -15.42 5.38 1.75
C GLU A 24 -14.76 6.76 1.60
N GLU A 25 -13.69 6.98 2.38
CA GLU A 25 -12.58 7.71 1.84
C GLU A 25 -12.33 6.97 0.53
N MET A 26 -12.40 7.69 -0.59
CA MET A 26 -11.76 7.29 -1.83
C MET A 26 -10.25 7.18 -1.57
N THR A 27 -9.84 6.30 -0.65
CA THR A 27 -8.47 5.92 -0.43
C THR A 27 -8.14 5.02 -1.58
N SER A 28 -7.32 5.52 -2.50
CA SER A 28 -6.71 4.68 -3.52
C SER A 28 -6.16 3.40 -2.87
N PRO A 29 -6.37 2.23 -3.48
CA PRO A 29 -6.07 0.96 -2.85
C PRO A 29 -4.59 0.89 -2.49
N SER A 30 -4.29 0.68 -1.20
CA SER A 30 -2.92 0.41 -0.76
C SER A 30 -2.53 -1.01 -1.17
N GLN A 31 -1.40 -1.15 -1.87
CA GLN A 31 -0.88 -2.44 -2.32
C GLN A 31 0.22 -2.92 -1.37
N SER A 32 0.14 -4.17 -0.90
CA SER A 32 1.10 -4.76 0.05
C SER A 32 1.88 -5.90 -0.60
N PHE A 33 3.19 -5.93 -0.40
CA PHE A 33 4.12 -6.87 -1.01
C PHE A 33 5.01 -7.50 0.07
N GLU A 34 5.02 -8.83 0.13
CA GLU A 34 5.82 -9.61 1.08
C GLU A 34 6.98 -10.33 0.37
N GLY A 35 7.90 -10.91 1.16
CA GLY A 35 9.02 -11.68 0.63
C GLY A 35 10.25 -10.84 0.27
N LEU A 36 10.24 -9.55 0.59
CA LEU A 36 11.39 -8.66 0.43
C LEU A 36 12.24 -8.65 1.69
N ARG A 37 13.50 -8.22 1.54
CA ARG A 37 14.48 -8.04 2.62
C ARG A 37 15.23 -6.74 2.42
N VAL A 38 15.54 -6.03 3.50
CA VAL A 38 16.44 -4.87 3.42
C VAL A 38 17.87 -5.36 3.24
N ARG A 39 18.54 -4.90 2.19
CA ARG A 39 19.95 -5.20 1.91
C ARG A 39 20.82 -4.04 2.39
N ASP A 40 21.84 -4.36 3.17
CA ASP A 40 22.76 -3.35 3.69
C ASP A 40 23.82 -2.94 2.66
N LYS A 41 24.64 -1.95 3.01
CA LYS A 41 25.74 -1.43 2.17
C LYS A 41 26.83 -2.46 1.85
N THR A 42 26.86 -3.59 2.55
CA THR A 42 27.79 -4.70 2.31
C THR A 42 27.19 -5.79 1.42
N GLY A 43 25.94 -5.60 0.96
CA GLY A 43 25.21 -6.55 0.13
C GLY A 43 24.52 -7.66 0.91
N LYS A 44 24.52 -7.59 2.26
CA LYS A 44 23.92 -8.63 3.11
C LYS A 44 22.45 -8.32 3.37
N ASP A 45 21.61 -9.33 3.20
CA ASP A 45 20.19 -9.24 3.55
C ASP A 45 20.01 -9.29 5.07
N THR A 46 19.30 -8.31 5.62
CA THR A 46 19.25 -8.07 7.07
C THR A 46 17.93 -8.50 7.71
N THR A 47 16.80 -8.09 7.15
CA THR A 47 15.48 -8.27 7.76
C THR A 47 14.40 -8.37 6.71
N SER A 48 13.50 -9.34 6.89
CA SER A 48 12.29 -9.46 6.08
C SER A 48 11.38 -8.26 6.27
N VAL A 49 10.82 -7.78 5.15
CA VAL A 49 10.00 -6.59 5.11
C VAL A 49 8.77 -6.81 4.25
N THR A 50 7.64 -6.30 4.73
CA THR A 50 6.44 -6.05 3.95
C THR A 50 6.47 -4.61 3.47
N VAL A 51 6.41 -4.41 2.17
CA VAL A 51 6.33 -3.10 1.53
C VAL A 51 4.88 -2.76 1.26
N VAL A 52 4.43 -1.61 1.75
CA VAL A 52 3.08 -1.10 1.49
C VAL A 52 3.21 0.17 0.67
N VAL A 53 2.67 0.16 -0.55
CA VAL A 53 2.59 1.31 -1.43
C VAL A 53 1.17 1.89 -1.34
N SER A 54 1.07 3.21 -1.14
CA SER A 54 -0.20 3.92 -1.04
C SER A 54 -0.03 5.33 -1.61
N ARG A 55 -1.13 6.07 -1.84
CA ARG A 55 -1.04 7.49 -2.24
C ARG A 55 -0.22 8.36 -1.28
N LYS A 56 -0.10 7.97 0.00
CA LYS A 56 0.71 8.68 0.99
C LYS A 56 2.22 8.44 0.81
N GLY A 57 2.62 7.38 0.12
CA GLY A 57 4.01 6.96 -0.06
C GLY A 57 4.23 5.47 0.19
N VAL A 58 5.48 5.12 0.48
CA VAL A 58 5.95 3.75 0.68
C VAL A 58 6.29 3.50 2.14
N LYS A 59 5.65 2.51 2.76
CA LYS A 59 5.92 2.08 4.14
C LYS A 59 6.59 0.71 4.15
N LEU A 60 7.66 0.60 4.93
CA LEU A 60 8.39 -0.63 5.19
C LEU A 60 8.05 -1.16 6.59
N SER A 61 7.50 -2.37 6.67
CA SER A 61 7.13 -3.00 7.94
C SER A 61 7.91 -4.30 8.11
N GLY A 62 8.63 -4.44 9.23
CA GLY A 62 9.31 -5.67 9.62
C GLY A 62 8.58 -6.37 10.77
N SER A 63 9.13 -7.50 11.21
CA SER A 63 8.56 -8.29 12.31
C SER A 63 8.48 -7.56 13.65
N ARG A 64 9.33 -6.54 13.86
CA ARG A 64 9.37 -5.72 15.09
C ARG A 64 8.65 -4.37 14.96
N GLY A 65 7.94 -4.13 13.85
CA GLY A 65 7.22 -2.88 13.59
C GLY A 65 7.67 -2.17 12.32
N THR A 66 7.35 -0.88 12.21
CA THR A 66 7.69 -0.07 11.03
C THR A 66 9.18 0.23 10.98
N LEU A 67 9.83 -0.17 9.88
CA LEU A 67 11.24 0.09 9.62
C LEU A 67 11.47 1.44 8.94
N GLY A 68 10.48 1.90 8.17
CA GLY A 68 10.53 3.17 7.46
C GLY A 68 9.17 3.56 6.92
N ASN A 69 8.91 4.86 6.83
CA ASN A 69 7.72 5.41 6.20
C ASN A 69 8.16 6.61 5.36
N PHE A 70 8.06 6.47 4.04
CA PHE A 70 8.63 7.40 3.07
C PHE A 70 7.53 8.02 2.24
N PRO A 71 7.10 9.26 2.53
CA PRO A 71 6.13 9.94 1.69
C PRO A 71 6.73 10.24 0.31
N PHE A 72 5.92 10.28 -0.75
CA PHE A 72 6.44 10.49 -2.11
C PHE A 72 7.26 11.77 -2.27
N GLN A 73 6.91 12.83 -1.55
CA GLN A 73 7.70 14.07 -1.50
C GLN A 73 9.15 13.88 -1.02
N SER A 74 9.42 12.81 -0.26
CA SER A 74 10.76 12.45 0.21
C SER A 74 11.47 11.46 -0.72
N ILE A 75 10.74 10.79 -1.61
CA ILE A 75 11.29 9.79 -2.52
C ILE A 75 11.76 10.51 -3.79
N THR A 76 13.07 10.55 -4.01
CA THR A 76 13.68 11.23 -5.15
C THR A 76 13.89 10.32 -6.36
N SER A 77 13.96 9.00 -6.15
CA SER A 77 14.14 8.02 -7.23
C SER A 77 13.78 6.62 -6.75
N TRP A 78 13.24 5.79 -7.63
CA TRP A 78 13.08 4.34 -7.46
C TRP A 78 13.50 3.64 -8.76
N SER A 79 14.25 2.55 -8.65
CA SER A 79 14.76 1.81 -9.82
C SER A 79 15.14 0.38 -9.48
N HIS A 80 15.41 -0.45 -10.49
CA HIS A 80 16.05 -1.74 -10.29
C HIS A 80 17.53 -1.52 -9.92
N ALA A 81 17.95 -2.06 -8.78
CA ALA A 81 19.35 -2.13 -8.37
C ALA A 81 20.02 -3.41 -8.91
N ALA A 82 19.26 -4.49 -9.02
CA ALA A 82 19.60 -5.77 -9.64
C ALA A 82 18.29 -6.47 -10.08
N ASP A 83 18.37 -7.63 -10.75
CA ASP A 83 17.17 -8.41 -11.11
C ASP A 83 16.32 -8.80 -9.88
N ASP A 84 16.98 -9.10 -8.76
CA ASP A 84 16.36 -9.47 -7.49
C ASP A 84 16.23 -8.29 -6.52
N ALA A 85 16.52 -7.05 -6.92
CA ALA A 85 16.54 -5.93 -5.99
C ALA A 85 16.10 -4.58 -6.59
N LEU A 86 15.39 -3.78 -5.80
CA LEU A 86 15.11 -2.37 -6.10
C LEU A 86 15.91 -1.44 -5.19
N SER A 87 16.26 -0.28 -5.73
CA SER A 87 16.77 0.87 -4.99
C SER A 87 15.67 1.90 -4.82
N LEU A 88 15.49 2.38 -3.58
CA LEU A 88 14.64 3.50 -3.24
C LEU A 88 15.50 4.60 -2.61
N VAL A 89 15.65 5.71 -3.34
CA VAL A 89 16.44 6.87 -2.89
C VAL A 89 15.52 7.89 -2.25
N VAL A 90 15.76 8.17 -0.97
CA VAL A 90 14.94 9.05 -0.13
C VAL A 90 15.76 10.16 0.50
N THR A 91 15.15 11.31 0.74
CA THR A 91 15.73 12.41 1.52
C THR A 91 15.08 12.43 2.90
N VAL A 92 15.88 12.25 3.95
CA VAL A 92 15.43 12.26 5.34
C VAL A 92 16.32 13.22 6.13
N ASN A 93 15.74 14.26 6.73
CA ASN A 93 16.46 15.30 7.46
C ASN A 93 17.61 15.92 6.62
N ASP A 94 17.30 16.32 5.38
CA ASP A 94 18.24 16.89 4.40
C ASP A 94 19.39 15.95 3.97
N ALA A 95 19.41 14.70 4.44
CA ALA A 95 20.37 13.69 4.03
C ALA A 95 19.74 12.74 3.01
N ARG A 96 20.42 12.58 1.87
CA ARG A 96 20.09 11.55 0.88
C ARG A 96 20.49 10.17 1.40
N ARG A 97 19.55 9.23 1.36
CA ARG A 97 19.74 7.83 1.75
C ARG A 97 19.21 6.92 0.66
N GLU A 98 19.87 5.78 0.49
CA GLU A 98 19.45 4.73 -0.42
C GLU A 98 19.02 3.51 0.40
N VAL A 99 17.83 2.98 0.08
CA VAL A 99 17.30 1.76 0.67
C VAL A 99 17.22 0.71 -0.42
N ILE A 100 17.99 -0.37 -0.26
CA ILE A 100 17.95 -1.50 -1.18
C ILE A 100 17.01 -2.57 -0.63
N LEU A 101 16.02 -2.97 -1.41
CA LEU A 101 15.11 -4.06 -1.07
C LEU A 101 15.31 -5.21 -2.05
N ALA A 102 15.67 -6.37 -1.52
CA ALA A 102 15.93 -7.57 -2.29
C ALA A 102 14.87 -8.65 -2.07
N GLY A 103 14.58 -9.45 -3.08
CA GLY A 103 13.66 -10.56 -2.99
C GLY A 103 13.35 -11.15 -4.37
N PRO A 104 12.27 -11.93 -4.49
CA PRO A 104 11.93 -12.55 -5.77
C PRO A 104 11.74 -11.49 -6.87
N PRO A 105 12.36 -11.64 -8.05
CA PRO A 105 12.20 -10.71 -9.18
C PRO A 105 10.75 -10.32 -9.50
N PRO A 106 9.75 -11.23 -9.50
CA PRO A 106 8.37 -10.83 -9.75
C PRO A 106 7.78 -9.90 -8.68
N VAL A 107 8.23 -10.04 -7.42
CA VAL A 107 7.80 -9.16 -6.33
C VAL A 107 8.44 -7.78 -6.46
N VAL A 108 9.74 -7.74 -6.79
CA VAL A 108 10.49 -6.49 -7.03
C VAL A 108 9.84 -5.69 -8.16
N ALA A 109 9.56 -6.33 -9.29
CA ALA A 109 8.89 -5.70 -10.43
C ALA A 109 7.47 -5.21 -10.08
N ALA A 110 6.74 -5.96 -9.26
CA ALA A 110 5.40 -5.57 -8.82
C ALA A 110 5.41 -4.34 -7.91
N VAL A 111 6.41 -4.21 -7.02
CA VAL A 111 6.59 -3.01 -6.19
C VAL A 111 6.88 -1.79 -7.04
N LEU A 112 7.84 -1.89 -7.97
CA LEU A 112 8.20 -0.76 -8.84
C LEU A 112 6.99 -0.29 -9.67
N ARG A 113 6.25 -1.23 -10.27
CA ARG A 113 5.02 -0.92 -11.01
C ARG A 113 3.96 -0.25 -10.13
N ALA A 114 3.80 -0.71 -8.89
CA ALA A 114 2.85 -0.10 -7.96
C ALA A 114 3.25 1.33 -7.61
N VAL A 115 4.55 1.59 -7.40
CA VAL A 115 5.07 2.93 -7.17
C VAL A 115 4.83 3.82 -8.39
N ASP A 116 5.21 3.37 -9.59
CA ASP A 116 4.99 4.11 -10.85
C ASP A 116 3.51 4.42 -11.07
N SER A 117 2.65 3.43 -10.92
CA SER A 117 1.20 3.59 -11.10
C SER A 117 0.63 4.57 -10.09
N THR A 118 1.08 4.54 -8.83
CA THR A 118 0.58 5.44 -7.79
C THR A 118 1.05 6.87 -8.03
N VAL A 119 2.30 7.06 -8.45
CA VAL A 119 2.82 8.40 -8.78
C VAL A 119 2.11 8.98 -9.99
N ASN A 120 1.90 8.19 -11.04
CA ASN A 120 1.13 8.64 -12.21
C ASN A 120 -0.31 9.01 -11.84
N ASP A 121 -0.96 8.21 -10.97
CA ASP A 121 -2.30 8.50 -10.45
C ASP A 121 -2.34 9.81 -9.64
N ILE A 122 -1.32 10.10 -8.83
CA ILE A 122 -1.19 11.40 -8.12
C ILE A 122 -1.01 12.55 -9.10
N LEU A 123 -0.15 12.38 -10.13
CA LEU A 123 0.14 13.43 -11.10
C LEU A 123 -1.06 13.73 -12.02
N GLN A 124 -1.91 12.75 -12.29
CA GLN A 124 -3.14 12.93 -13.09
C GLN A 124 -4.29 13.59 -12.30
N ASP A 125 -4.24 13.56 -10.97
CA ASP A 125 -5.22 14.18 -10.06
C ASP A 125 -4.94 15.68 -9.82
N MET A 126 -3.75 16.17 -10.20
CA MET A 126 -3.30 17.57 -10.06
C MET A 126 -3.66 18.44 -11.27
#